data_AF-A0A7V5S7Q6-F1
#
_entry.id   AF-A0A7V5S7Q6-F1
#
_cell.length_a   1.000
_cell.length_b   1.000
_cell.length_c   1.000
_cell.angle_alpha   90.00
_cell.angle_beta   90.00
_cell.angle_gamma   90.00
#
_symmetry.space_group_name_H-M   'P 1'
#
loop_
_entity.id
_entity.type
_entity.pdbx_description
1 polymer ?
#
loop_
_entity_poly.entity_id
_entity_poly.type
_entity_poly.pdbx_seq_one_letter_code
_entity_poly.pdbx_strand_id
1 'polypeptide(L)'
;MFKVLLLISFVVFTAGCMKNANPGGLLLWLEIPSHVSIGETVPLILKLKNISSHPIVLGHASPAYNFIVTRSDGTEVWRWATGTLDLVLSTTVNAGEEVEFTAEWDQRELRWDDQGGPIKGNPVPPGTYWVQGIFHGNILEKVYQGGTEYLKSKPKQLVIMPTVGVLPQKDMPNKSASSPERYDVRATSSRSMAAEKKERVFRLDAFDPRLGAHKLKGKLRGLWAFSVTRDIRIIFEFLNSDEVLFHDIGPHSTVYGKSKLRR
;
A
#
# COMPACT_ATOMS: atom_id res chain seq x y z
N MET A 1 31.83 -53.21 -4.33
CA MET A 1 30.60 -53.88 -3.88
C MET A 1 29.85 -52.89 -2.99
N PHE A 2 28.62 -52.58 -3.35
CA PHE A 2 27.78 -51.49 -2.83
C PHE A 2 27.33 -51.68 -1.37
N LYS A 3 27.12 -50.56 -0.66
CA LYS A 3 25.98 -50.37 0.27
C LYS A 3 25.67 -48.88 0.43
N VAL A 4 24.67 -48.43 -0.32
CA VAL A 4 23.96 -47.16 -0.13
C VAL A 4 22.86 -47.41 0.91
N LEU A 5 22.83 -46.62 1.99
CA LEU A 5 21.73 -46.62 2.95
C LEU A 5 20.95 -45.31 2.78
N LEU A 6 19.71 -45.44 2.32
CA LEU A 6 18.77 -44.34 2.11
C LEU A 6 18.08 -44.05 3.46
N LEU A 7 18.33 -42.87 4.06
CA LEU A 7 17.57 -42.37 5.20
C LEU A 7 16.49 -41.41 4.69
N ILE A 8 15.25 -41.88 4.65
CA ILE A 8 14.06 -41.07 4.42
C ILE A 8 13.68 -40.43 5.76
N SER A 9 14.01 -39.16 5.95
CA SER A 9 13.48 -38.38 7.07
C SER A 9 12.15 -37.75 6.65
N PHE A 10 11.05 -38.30 7.19
CA PHE A 10 9.75 -37.62 7.22
C PHE A 10 9.88 -36.35 8.06
N VAL A 11 9.70 -35.17 7.46
CA VAL A 11 9.46 -33.93 8.21
C VAL A 11 7.96 -33.68 8.26
N VAL A 12 7.39 -33.86 9.44
CA VAL A 12 6.04 -33.47 9.81
C VAL A 12 5.96 -31.94 9.79
N PHE A 13 5.08 -31.37 8.96
CA PHE A 13 4.81 -29.93 8.94
C PHE A 13 3.96 -29.55 10.17
N THR A 14 4.60 -29.08 11.23
CA THR A 14 3.95 -28.19 12.19
C THR A 14 4.00 -26.77 11.64
N ALA A 15 2.86 -26.07 11.65
CA ALA A 15 2.72 -24.68 11.22
C ALA A 15 3.72 -23.77 11.98
N GLY A 16 4.87 -23.52 11.36
CA GLY A 16 5.91 -22.62 11.84
C GLY A 16 5.81 -21.29 11.12
N CYS A 17 5.86 -20.20 11.88
CA CYS A 17 6.01 -18.83 11.41
C CYS A 17 6.99 -18.74 10.23
N MET A 18 6.58 -18.09 9.14
CA MET A 18 7.45 -17.77 8.01
C MET A 18 8.59 -16.88 8.52
N LYS A 19 9.78 -17.47 8.70
CA LYS A 19 11.02 -16.75 8.93
C LYS A 19 11.28 -15.90 7.68
N ASN A 20 11.36 -14.57 7.83
CA ASN A 20 11.92 -13.71 6.80
C ASN A 20 13.31 -14.29 6.47
N ALA A 21 13.49 -14.86 5.28
CA ALA A 21 14.82 -15.24 4.83
C ALA A 21 15.61 -13.94 4.66
N ASN A 22 16.59 -13.70 5.53
CA ASN A 22 17.43 -12.51 5.50
C ASN A 22 18.83 -12.93 5.03
N PRO A 23 19.07 -13.05 3.72
CA PRO A 23 20.32 -13.60 3.24
C PRO A 23 21.44 -12.60 3.49
N GLY A 24 22.34 -12.90 4.46
CA GLY A 24 23.64 -12.24 4.57
C GLY A 24 23.74 -11.01 5.48
N GLY A 25 22.85 -10.83 6.46
CA GLY A 25 23.03 -9.77 7.47
C GLY A 25 22.67 -8.36 6.99
N LEU A 26 21.92 -8.25 5.90
CA LEU A 26 21.33 -6.99 5.43
C LEU A 26 19.84 -6.97 5.77
N LEU A 27 19.31 -5.82 6.14
CA LEU A 27 17.87 -5.57 6.30
C LEU A 27 17.42 -4.54 5.27
N LEU A 28 16.42 -4.87 4.46
CA LEU A 28 15.87 -3.99 3.44
C LEU A 28 14.39 -3.68 3.75
N TRP A 29 14.03 -2.40 3.83
CA TRP A 29 12.65 -1.98 4.02
C TRP A 29 12.31 -0.73 3.22
N LEU A 30 11.02 -0.55 2.99
CA LEU A 30 10.48 0.57 2.23
C LEU A 30 9.81 1.56 3.19
N GLU A 31 9.96 2.85 2.95
CA GLU A 31 9.26 3.95 3.61
C GLU A 31 8.56 4.78 2.53
N ILE A 32 7.23 4.82 2.63
CA ILE A 32 6.33 5.55 1.74
C ILE A 32 5.17 6.08 2.58
N PRO A 33 4.49 7.16 2.14
CA PRO A 33 3.22 7.54 2.73
C PRO A 33 2.19 6.41 2.56
N SER A 34 1.32 6.20 3.54
CA SER A 34 0.21 5.24 3.41
C SER A 34 -0.88 5.74 2.45
N HIS A 35 -0.93 7.06 2.22
CA HIS A 35 -1.94 7.72 1.40
C HIS A 35 -1.40 9.03 0.80
N VAL A 36 -1.94 9.44 -0.34
CA VAL A 36 -1.68 10.72 -1.01
C VAL A 36 -2.95 11.18 -1.75
N SER A 37 -3.11 12.47 -2.00
CA SER A 37 -4.16 12.98 -2.90
C SER A 37 -3.73 12.86 -4.36
N ILE A 38 -4.70 12.68 -5.26
CA ILE A 38 -4.42 12.65 -6.69
C ILE A 38 -3.71 13.93 -7.14
N GLY A 39 -2.61 13.76 -7.86
CA GLY A 39 -1.76 14.86 -8.34
C GLY A 39 -0.62 15.26 -7.39
N GLU A 40 -0.57 14.70 -6.17
CA GLU A 40 0.61 14.85 -5.30
C GLU A 40 1.75 13.91 -5.73
N THR A 41 2.99 14.32 -5.49
CA THR A 41 4.13 13.43 -5.68
C THR A 41 4.24 12.45 -4.51
N VAL A 42 4.53 11.19 -4.82
CA VAL A 42 4.74 10.12 -3.83
C VAL A 42 6.25 9.96 -3.61
N PRO A 43 6.80 10.34 -2.45
CA PRO A 43 8.19 10.04 -2.11
C PRO A 43 8.34 8.55 -1.78
N LEU A 44 9.34 7.91 -2.38
CA LEU A 44 9.66 6.50 -2.20
C LEU A 44 11.07 6.38 -1.63
N ILE A 45 11.20 5.81 -0.44
CA ILE A 45 12.50 5.66 0.25
C ILE A 45 12.75 4.18 0.52
N LEU A 46 13.75 3.59 -0.14
CA LEU A 46 14.23 2.25 0.12
C LEU A 46 15.44 2.34 1.04
N LYS A 47 15.36 1.68 2.20
CA LYS A 47 16.42 1.69 3.21
C LYS A 47 17.06 0.32 3.33
N LEU A 48 18.37 0.32 3.33
CA LEU A 48 19.21 -0.86 3.50
C LEU A 48 20.10 -0.65 4.71
N LYS A 49 20.07 -1.59 5.66
CA LYS A 49 20.91 -1.56 6.86
C LYS A 49 21.74 -2.82 6.97
N ASN A 50 23.02 -2.65 7.28
CA ASN A 50 23.85 -3.77 7.69
C ASN A 50 23.58 -4.07 9.17
N ILE A 51 22.93 -5.21 9.44
CA ILE A 51 22.62 -5.71 10.79
C ILE A 51 23.63 -6.76 11.26
N SER A 52 24.67 -7.02 10.47
CA SER A 52 25.78 -7.88 10.87
C SER A 52 26.79 -7.13 11.74
N SER A 53 27.75 -7.86 12.31
CA SER A 53 28.82 -7.30 13.13
C SER A 53 30.06 -6.89 12.32
N HIS A 54 30.04 -6.99 11.00
CA HIS A 54 31.20 -6.70 10.12
C HIS A 54 30.77 -5.87 8.90
N PRO A 55 31.69 -5.15 8.24
CA PRO A 55 31.39 -4.47 6.98
C PRO A 55 30.93 -5.46 5.90
N ILE A 56 29.99 -5.04 5.06
CA ILE A 56 29.49 -5.81 3.92
C ILE A 56 29.77 -5.02 2.65
N VAL A 57 30.45 -5.65 1.67
CA VAL A 57 30.69 -5.04 0.36
C VAL A 57 29.61 -5.47 -0.63
N LEU A 58 28.87 -4.48 -1.14
CA LEU A 58 27.80 -4.65 -2.12
C LEU A 58 28.35 -4.37 -3.51
N GLY A 59 28.24 -5.31 -4.43
CA GLY A 59 28.42 -5.08 -5.87
C GLY A 59 27.08 -4.70 -6.50
N HIS A 60 27.02 -3.66 -7.32
CA HIS A 60 25.77 -3.24 -7.94
C HIS A 60 26.00 -2.46 -9.24
N ALA A 61 24.99 -2.43 -10.11
CA ALA A 61 24.97 -1.51 -11.25
C ALA A 61 24.55 -0.09 -10.81
N SER A 62 24.61 0.87 -11.72
CA SER A 62 24.02 2.20 -11.51
C SER A 62 22.81 2.39 -12.42
N PRO A 63 21.61 2.69 -11.86
CA PRO A 63 21.32 2.78 -10.43
C PRO A 63 21.25 1.40 -9.74
N ALA A 64 21.53 1.37 -8.44
CA ALA A 64 21.58 0.14 -7.63
C ALA A 64 20.20 -0.38 -7.21
N TYR A 65 19.13 0.35 -7.52
CA TYR A 65 17.79 0.11 -6.98
C TYR A 65 16.70 0.38 -8.00
N ASN A 66 15.51 -0.12 -7.69
CA ASN A 66 14.31 0.09 -8.45
C ASN A 66 13.10 0.18 -7.51
N PHE A 67 12.06 0.84 -7.97
CA PHE A 67 10.75 0.83 -7.34
C PHE A 67 9.75 0.33 -8.35
N ILE A 68 8.86 -0.57 -7.92
CA ILE A 68 7.73 -1.04 -8.71
C ILE A 68 6.46 -0.62 -7.98
N VAL A 69 5.54 -0.01 -8.71
CA VAL A 69 4.19 0.26 -8.25
C VAL A 69 3.23 -0.64 -9.02
N THR A 70 2.37 -1.34 -8.27
CA THR A 70 1.38 -2.27 -8.82
C THR A 70 -0.02 -1.95 -8.31
N ARG A 71 -1.04 -2.35 -9.06
CA ARG A 71 -2.44 -2.38 -8.60
C ARG A 71 -2.67 -3.61 -7.70
N SER A 72 -3.85 -3.68 -7.08
CA SER A 72 -4.26 -4.82 -6.24
C SER A 72 -4.32 -6.16 -6.99
N ASP A 73 -4.47 -6.14 -8.32
CA ASP A 73 -4.41 -7.33 -9.18
C ASP A 73 -2.98 -7.74 -9.59
N GLY A 74 -1.97 -7.01 -9.12
CA GLY A 74 -0.56 -7.24 -9.46
C GLY A 74 -0.10 -6.57 -10.76
N THR A 75 -0.96 -5.86 -11.48
CA THR A 75 -0.60 -5.13 -12.69
C THR A 75 0.39 -4.02 -12.36
N GLU A 76 1.58 -4.05 -12.96
CA GLU A 76 2.57 -2.97 -12.89
C GLU A 76 2.04 -1.72 -13.57
N VAL A 77 2.02 -0.61 -12.84
CA VAL A 77 1.63 0.70 -13.38
C VAL A 77 2.84 1.58 -13.58
N TRP A 78 3.88 1.43 -12.77
CA TRP A 78 5.06 2.28 -12.87
C TRP A 78 6.29 1.57 -12.34
N ARG A 79 7.43 1.92 -12.93
CA ARG A 79 8.75 1.46 -12.54
C ARG A 79 9.73 2.62 -12.68
N TRP A 80 10.58 2.79 -11.68
CA TRP A 80 11.54 3.90 -11.66
C TRP A 80 12.76 3.66 -12.56
N ALA A 81 13.23 2.41 -12.72
CA ALA A 81 14.50 2.18 -13.39
C ALA A 81 14.49 2.57 -14.87
N THR A 82 15.15 3.69 -15.17
CA THR A 82 15.45 4.16 -16.53
C THR A 82 16.93 3.93 -16.81
N GLY A 83 17.24 2.81 -17.47
CA GLY A 83 18.58 2.49 -17.97
C GLY A 83 19.52 1.89 -16.93
N THR A 84 20.29 0.90 -17.35
CA THR A 84 21.40 0.33 -16.61
C THR A 84 22.67 0.76 -17.33
N LEU A 85 23.60 1.38 -16.63
CA LEU A 85 24.98 1.41 -17.11
C LEU A 85 25.61 0.06 -16.76
N ASP A 86 26.28 -0.60 -17.72
CA ASP A 86 27.06 -1.84 -17.50
C ASP A 86 28.33 -1.61 -16.66
N LEU A 87 28.33 -0.58 -15.81
CA LEU A 87 29.40 -0.30 -14.86
C LEU A 87 29.09 -1.01 -13.55
N VAL A 88 29.92 -1.99 -13.21
CA VAL A 88 29.86 -2.66 -11.90
C VAL A 88 30.55 -1.77 -10.87
N LEU A 89 29.76 -1.22 -9.96
CA LEU A 89 30.22 -0.45 -8.80
C LEU A 89 30.26 -1.34 -7.57
N SER A 90 31.02 -0.90 -6.56
CA SER A 90 30.99 -1.52 -5.24
C SER A 90 30.89 -0.46 -4.15
N THR A 91 30.09 -0.77 -3.12
CA THR A 91 29.87 0.09 -1.95
C THR A 91 30.04 -0.74 -0.69
N THR A 92 30.87 -0.28 0.25
CA THR A 92 31.02 -0.90 1.57
C THR A 92 30.00 -0.29 2.52
N VAL A 93 29.19 -1.14 3.18
CA VAL A 93 28.26 -0.75 4.23
C VAL A 93 28.77 -1.29 5.55
N ASN A 94 29.21 -0.41 6.44
CA ASN A 94 29.77 -0.78 7.74
C ASN A 94 28.71 -1.41 8.67
N ALA A 95 29.16 -2.10 9.72
CA ALA A 95 28.24 -2.68 10.70
C ALA A 95 27.35 -1.60 11.33
N GLY A 96 26.03 -1.79 11.27
CA GLY A 96 25.04 -0.83 11.75
C GLY A 96 24.75 0.35 10.81
N GLU A 97 25.51 0.53 9.73
CA GLU A 97 25.31 1.60 8.75
C GLU A 97 24.02 1.39 7.94
N GLU A 98 23.38 2.51 7.61
CA GLU A 98 22.15 2.59 6.85
C GLU A 98 22.36 3.42 5.59
N VAL A 99 21.88 2.92 4.46
CA VAL A 99 21.92 3.57 3.15
C VAL A 99 20.48 3.80 2.70
N GLU A 100 20.20 5.01 2.23
CA GLU A 100 18.90 5.41 1.72
C GLU A 100 18.94 5.58 0.19
N PHE A 101 17.94 5.04 -0.49
CA PHE A 101 17.71 5.24 -1.92
C PHE A 101 16.35 5.89 -2.11
N THR A 102 16.31 7.01 -2.82
CA THR A 102 15.10 7.83 -2.93
C THR A 102 14.63 7.97 -4.37
N ALA A 103 13.32 7.86 -4.58
CA ALA A 103 12.68 8.19 -5.85
C ALA A 103 11.37 8.96 -5.59
N GLU A 104 10.88 9.60 -6.63
CA GLU A 104 9.60 10.29 -6.63
C GLU A 104 8.72 9.71 -7.73
N TRP A 105 7.46 9.44 -7.40
CA TRP A 105 6.45 9.02 -8.36
C TRP A 105 5.31 10.01 -8.39
N ASP A 106 5.05 10.59 -9.54
CA ASP A 106 4.01 11.61 -9.76
C ASP A 106 2.63 11.03 -10.10
N GLN A 107 2.40 9.78 -9.69
CA GLN A 107 1.15 9.05 -9.88
C GLN A 107 0.78 8.83 -11.35
N ARG A 108 1.76 8.67 -12.23
CA ARG A 108 1.50 8.38 -13.65
C ARG A 108 1.96 6.99 -14.03
N GLU A 109 1.21 6.38 -14.93
CA GLU A 109 1.61 5.11 -15.52
C GLU A 109 2.90 5.30 -16.34
N LEU A 110 3.69 4.24 -16.45
CA LEU A 110 4.76 4.18 -17.43
C LEU A 110 4.13 3.99 -18.82
N ARG A 111 4.66 4.69 -19.83
CA ARG A 111 4.32 4.49 -21.24
C ARG A 111 5.59 4.36 -22.07
N TRP A 112 5.45 3.85 -23.29
CA TRP A 112 6.55 3.66 -24.23
C TRP A 112 6.21 4.43 -25.50
N ASP A 113 7.19 5.14 -26.05
CA ASP A 113 7.06 5.79 -27.35
C ASP A 113 7.24 4.78 -28.51
N ASP A 114 7.02 5.26 -29.74
CA ASP A 114 7.18 4.45 -30.96
C ASP A 114 8.62 3.99 -31.20
N GLN A 115 9.60 4.58 -30.51
CA GLN A 115 11.02 4.22 -30.52
C GLN A 115 11.38 3.26 -29.37
N GLY A 116 10.42 2.86 -28.53
CA GLY A 116 10.62 1.93 -27.41
C GLY A 116 11.21 2.57 -26.13
N GLY A 117 11.31 3.89 -26.07
CA GLY A 117 11.79 4.65 -24.91
C GLY A 117 10.68 4.90 -23.88
N PRO A 118 10.99 4.93 -22.56
CA PRO A 118 10.00 5.23 -21.54
C PRO A 118 9.58 6.71 -21.60
N ILE A 119 8.27 6.94 -21.68
CA ILE A 119 7.63 8.26 -21.59
C ILE A 119 6.62 8.30 -20.44
N LYS A 120 6.38 9.52 -19.97
CA LYS A 120 5.43 9.80 -18.88
C LYS A 120 4.00 9.51 -19.35
N GLY A 121 3.32 8.58 -18.70
CA GLY A 121 1.97 8.16 -19.07
C GLY A 121 0.86 9.05 -18.52
N ASN A 122 -0.36 8.50 -18.53
CA ASN A 122 -1.52 9.15 -17.92
C ASN A 122 -1.48 9.05 -16.38
N PRO A 123 -2.10 9.99 -15.66
CA PRO A 123 -2.36 9.83 -14.23
C PRO A 123 -3.13 8.54 -13.95
N VAL A 124 -2.70 7.81 -12.92
CA VAL A 124 -3.42 6.63 -12.44
C VAL A 124 -4.67 7.09 -11.66
N PRO A 125 -5.77 6.32 -11.69
CA PRO A 125 -6.97 6.68 -10.96
C PRO A 125 -6.76 6.59 -9.44
N PRO A 126 -7.60 7.26 -8.63
CA PRO A 126 -7.68 7.00 -7.20
C PRO A 126 -7.93 5.51 -6.91
N GLY A 127 -7.32 4.99 -5.86
CA GLY A 127 -7.40 3.58 -5.50
C GLY A 127 -6.20 3.09 -4.70
N THR A 128 -6.18 1.78 -4.48
CA THR A 128 -5.11 1.11 -3.73
C THR A 128 -4.01 0.62 -4.67
N TYR A 129 -2.77 0.92 -4.29
CA TYR A 129 -1.54 0.53 -4.96
C TYR A 129 -0.60 -0.16 -3.98
N TRP A 130 0.32 -0.96 -4.51
CA TRP A 130 1.37 -1.62 -3.75
C TRP A 130 2.72 -1.21 -4.31
N VAL A 131 3.58 -0.71 -3.44
CA VAL A 131 4.94 -0.31 -3.77
C VAL A 131 5.92 -1.32 -3.22
N GLN A 132 6.87 -1.74 -4.05
CA GLN A 132 7.98 -2.59 -3.64
C GLN A 132 9.31 -1.96 -4.06
N GLY A 133 10.24 -1.84 -3.11
CA GLY A 133 11.62 -1.47 -3.39
C GLY A 133 12.47 -2.69 -3.66
N ILE A 134 13.37 -2.59 -4.63
CA ILE A 134 14.27 -3.67 -5.04
C ILE A 134 15.68 -3.11 -5.10
N PHE A 135 16.60 -3.73 -4.39
CA PHE A 135 18.03 -3.48 -4.54
C PHE A 135 18.60 -4.49 -5.56
N HIS A 136 19.13 -3.96 -6.66
CA HIS A 136 19.78 -4.69 -7.76
C HIS A 136 21.29 -4.71 -7.53
N GLY A 137 21.69 -5.48 -6.53
CA GLY A 137 23.09 -5.74 -6.22
C GLY A 137 23.25 -7.08 -5.55
N ASN A 138 24.48 -7.44 -5.24
CA ASN A 138 24.86 -8.71 -4.64
C ASN A 138 25.91 -8.47 -3.54
N ILE A 139 25.92 -9.33 -2.53
CA ILE A 139 27.02 -9.34 -1.55
C ILE A 139 28.22 -9.98 -2.23
N LEU A 140 29.31 -9.22 -2.44
CA LEU A 140 30.47 -9.69 -3.23
C LEU A 140 31.13 -10.94 -2.63
N GLU A 141 31.20 -11.04 -1.30
CA GLU A 141 31.73 -12.23 -0.61
C GLU A 141 30.92 -13.50 -0.90
N LYS A 142 29.65 -13.36 -1.29
CA LYS A 142 28.76 -14.48 -1.63
C LYS A 142 28.67 -14.79 -3.11
N VAL A 143 29.28 -13.97 -3.99
CA VAL A 143 29.24 -14.20 -5.45
C VAL A 143 29.91 -15.52 -5.83
N TYR A 144 30.94 -15.93 -5.09
CA TYR A 144 31.61 -17.23 -5.27
C TYR A 144 30.71 -18.44 -4.95
N GLN A 145 29.53 -18.22 -4.35
CA GLN A 145 28.54 -19.25 -4.05
C GLN A 145 27.40 -19.31 -5.09
N GLY A 146 27.49 -18.57 -6.20
CA GLY A 146 26.67 -18.79 -7.39
C GLY A 146 25.26 -18.19 -7.39
N GLY A 147 25.01 -17.07 -6.71
CA GLY A 147 23.69 -16.42 -6.70
C GLY A 147 23.73 -14.91 -6.88
N THR A 148 23.08 -14.39 -7.93
CA THR A 148 22.63 -12.99 -7.99
C THR A 148 21.40 -12.85 -7.10
N GLU A 149 21.57 -12.40 -5.87
CA GLU A 149 20.47 -12.19 -4.92
C GLU A 149 19.90 -10.78 -5.06
N TYR A 150 18.78 -10.62 -5.80
CA TYR A 150 18.00 -9.38 -5.71
C TYR A 150 17.35 -9.29 -4.32
N LEU A 151 17.68 -8.26 -3.55
CA LEU A 151 17.00 -8.00 -2.28
C LEU A 151 15.72 -7.22 -2.55
N LYS A 152 14.59 -7.72 -2.04
CA LYS A 152 13.27 -7.09 -2.19
C LYS A 152 12.71 -6.70 -0.84
N SER A 153 12.15 -5.50 -0.73
CA SER A 153 11.39 -5.11 0.46
C SER A 153 10.08 -5.90 0.54
N LYS A 154 9.49 -5.94 1.73
CA LYS A 154 8.05 -6.23 1.83
C LYS A 154 7.28 -5.15 1.06
N PRO A 155 6.27 -5.51 0.24
CA PRO A 155 5.41 -4.51 -0.37
C PRO A 155 4.70 -3.65 0.69
N LYS A 156 4.58 -2.36 0.44
CA LYS A 156 3.76 -1.44 1.25
C LYS A 156 2.57 -0.94 0.44
N GLN A 157 1.43 -0.83 1.12
CA GLN A 157 0.21 -0.28 0.56
C GLN A 157 0.28 1.25 0.49
N LEU A 158 -0.23 1.79 -0.61
CA LEU A 158 -0.42 3.22 -0.87
C LEU A 158 -1.85 3.44 -1.35
N VAL A 159 -2.56 4.41 -0.76
CA VAL A 159 -3.90 4.79 -1.20
C VAL A 159 -3.88 6.16 -1.86
N ILE A 160 -4.20 6.22 -3.15
CA ILE A 160 -4.39 7.49 -3.86
C ILE A 160 -5.84 7.93 -3.69
N MET A 161 -6.05 9.07 -3.04
CA MET A 161 -7.35 9.65 -2.78
C MET A 161 -7.77 10.62 -3.89
N PRO A 162 -9.07 10.70 -4.23
CA PRO A 162 -9.54 11.75 -5.15
C PRO A 162 -9.38 13.13 -4.53
N THR A 163 -9.18 14.17 -5.36
CA THR A 163 -9.12 15.55 -4.87
C THR A 163 -10.40 15.89 -4.12
N VAL A 164 -10.28 16.30 -2.86
CA VAL A 164 -11.37 16.99 -2.15
C VAL A 164 -11.60 18.29 -2.91
N GLY A 165 -12.67 18.35 -3.70
CA GLY A 165 -12.96 19.49 -4.57
C GLY A 165 -12.81 20.82 -3.82
N VAL A 166 -11.87 21.65 -4.28
CA VAL A 166 -11.80 23.07 -3.96
C VAL A 166 -13.13 23.69 -4.41
N LEU A 167 -13.93 24.16 -3.46
CA LEU A 167 -15.06 25.05 -3.74
C LEU A 167 -14.55 26.50 -3.75
N PRO A 168 -15.13 27.38 -4.58
CA PRO A 168 -15.04 28.82 -4.36
C PRO A 168 -15.59 29.14 -2.96
N GLN A 169 -14.79 29.83 -2.15
CA GLN A 169 -15.25 30.42 -0.90
C GLN A 169 -16.36 31.44 -1.21
N LYS A 170 -17.60 31.06 -0.94
CA LYS A 170 -18.63 32.02 -0.58
C LYS A 170 -19.56 31.40 0.45
N ASP A 171 -19.47 31.97 1.65
CA ASP A 171 -20.41 31.88 2.76
C ASP A 171 -20.51 30.53 3.49
N MET A 172 -19.56 30.29 4.42
CA MET A 172 -19.74 29.35 5.53
C MET A 172 -19.96 30.13 6.83
N PRO A 173 -21.07 29.92 7.57
CA PRO A 173 -21.14 30.34 8.97
C PRO A 173 -20.43 29.31 9.86
N ASN A 174 -19.59 29.85 10.75
CA ASN A 174 -18.83 29.17 11.78
C ASN A 174 -19.74 28.46 12.81
N LYS A 175 -19.45 27.21 13.22
CA LYS A 175 -19.63 26.79 14.62
C LYS A 175 -18.92 25.47 15.01
N SER A 176 -18.31 25.61 16.19
CA SER A 176 -17.60 24.71 17.10
C SER A 176 -18.06 23.26 17.27
N ALA A 177 -17.06 22.44 17.59
CA ALA A 177 -17.06 21.03 17.97
C ALA A 177 -17.97 20.62 19.14
N SER A 178 -18.44 19.37 19.09
CA SER A 178 -18.69 18.56 20.29
C SER A 178 -18.45 17.07 19.99
N SER A 179 -17.95 16.36 21.00
CA SER A 179 -17.33 15.02 21.04
C SER A 179 -18.28 13.85 20.66
N PRO A 180 -17.81 12.71 20.12
CA PRO A 180 -18.70 11.62 19.74
C PRO A 180 -19.04 10.70 20.93
N GLU A 181 -20.33 10.56 21.22
CA GLU A 181 -20.88 9.51 22.08
C GLU A 181 -20.73 8.12 21.44
N ARG A 182 -20.29 7.14 22.26
CA ARG A 182 -20.18 5.72 21.91
C ARG A 182 -21.57 5.11 21.67
N TYR A 183 -21.76 4.43 20.54
CA TYR A 183 -22.91 3.57 20.32
C TYR A 183 -22.59 2.10 20.59
N ASP A 184 -23.38 1.50 21.49
CA ASP A 184 -23.41 0.08 21.85
C ASP A 184 -24.10 -0.73 20.75
N VAL A 185 -23.44 -1.81 20.29
CA VAL A 185 -23.90 -2.66 19.18
C VAL A 185 -24.58 -3.90 19.75
N ARG A 186 -25.92 -3.90 19.81
CA ARG A 186 -26.71 -5.12 19.99
C ARG A 186 -27.82 -5.28 18.94
N ALA A 187 -27.51 -6.17 17.99
CA ALA A 187 -28.33 -7.23 17.38
C ALA A 187 -29.39 -6.94 16.28
N THR A 188 -29.12 -7.46 15.07
CA THR A 188 -29.93 -8.55 14.48
C THR A 188 -29.08 -9.38 13.49
N SER A 189 -29.14 -10.71 13.64
CA SER A 189 -28.05 -11.67 13.37
C SER A 189 -27.71 -11.99 11.90
N SER A 190 -28.40 -11.43 10.89
CA SER A 190 -27.99 -11.54 9.47
C SER A 190 -27.49 -10.23 8.89
N ARG A 191 -28.04 -9.10 9.37
CA ARG A 191 -27.65 -7.74 8.96
C ARG A 191 -26.33 -7.32 9.61
N SER A 192 -26.06 -7.73 10.85
CA SER A 192 -24.75 -7.48 11.48
C SER A 192 -23.64 -8.24 10.76
N MET A 193 -23.81 -9.52 10.43
CA MET A 193 -22.79 -10.30 9.72
C MET A 193 -22.46 -9.75 8.32
N ALA A 194 -23.46 -9.29 7.58
CA ALA A 194 -23.24 -8.66 6.28
C ALA A 194 -22.49 -7.33 6.42
N ALA A 195 -22.87 -6.51 7.41
CA ALA A 195 -22.20 -5.25 7.72
C ALA A 195 -20.74 -5.50 8.14
N GLU A 196 -20.50 -6.43 9.06
CA GLU A 196 -19.15 -6.84 9.50
C GLU A 196 -18.31 -7.38 8.34
N LYS A 197 -18.88 -8.17 7.43
CA LYS A 197 -18.15 -8.69 6.27
C LYS A 197 -17.75 -7.57 5.31
N LYS A 198 -18.64 -6.60 5.08
CA LYS A 198 -18.38 -5.44 4.23
C LYS A 198 -17.44 -4.45 4.88
N GLU A 199 -17.53 -4.29 6.20
CA GLU A 199 -16.61 -3.50 7.00
C GLU A 199 -15.19 -4.09 6.98
N ARG A 200 -15.05 -5.42 7.05
CA ARG A 200 -13.75 -6.08 6.83
C ARG A 200 -13.17 -5.83 5.44
N VAL A 201 -14.00 -5.81 4.41
CA VAL A 201 -13.55 -5.43 3.05
C VAL A 201 -13.17 -3.95 3.01
N PHE A 202 -13.95 -3.08 3.65
CA PHE A 202 -13.68 -1.64 3.76
C PHE A 202 -12.36 -1.34 4.48
N ARG A 203 -12.01 -2.09 5.54
CA ARG A 203 -10.71 -1.96 6.23
C ARG A 203 -9.51 -2.33 5.36
N LEU A 204 -9.70 -3.21 4.36
CA LEU A 204 -8.63 -3.59 3.44
C LEU A 204 -8.50 -2.58 2.29
N ASP A 205 -9.64 -2.15 1.74
CA ASP A 205 -9.73 -1.12 0.71
C ASP A 205 -11.11 -0.45 0.80
N ALA A 206 -11.12 0.81 1.27
CA ALA A 206 -12.35 1.60 1.44
C ALA A 206 -13.09 1.86 0.12
N PHE A 207 -12.41 1.69 -1.02
CA PHE A 207 -12.95 1.90 -2.37
C PHE A 207 -13.02 0.60 -3.19
N ASP A 208 -12.92 -0.56 -2.53
CA ASP A 208 -13.11 -1.85 -3.19
C ASP A 208 -14.42 -1.84 -4.02
N PRO A 209 -14.40 -2.20 -5.32
CA PRO A 209 -15.58 -2.13 -6.18
C PRO A 209 -16.80 -2.87 -5.63
N ARG A 210 -16.60 -3.91 -4.80
CA ARG A 210 -17.67 -4.68 -4.14
C ARG A 210 -18.44 -3.83 -3.12
N LEU A 211 -17.84 -2.77 -2.58
CA LEU A 211 -18.45 -1.85 -1.64
C LEU A 211 -19.36 -0.85 -2.35
N GLY A 212 -19.04 -0.48 -3.60
CA GLY A 212 -19.78 0.57 -4.32
C GLY A 212 -19.79 1.89 -3.54
N ALA A 213 -18.64 2.21 -2.92
CA ALA A 213 -18.44 3.43 -2.16
C ALA A 213 -18.59 4.64 -3.09
N HIS A 214 -19.42 5.61 -2.70
CA HIS A 214 -19.66 6.82 -3.48
C HIS A 214 -20.00 7.98 -2.57
N LYS A 215 -19.72 9.19 -3.04
CA LYS A 215 -19.98 10.42 -2.28
C LYS A 215 -21.47 10.74 -2.30
N LEU A 216 -22.01 11.12 -1.15
CA LEU A 216 -23.39 11.55 -1.00
C LEU A 216 -23.58 12.99 -1.53
N LYS A 217 -24.79 13.26 -2.02
CA LYS A 217 -25.19 14.57 -2.58
C LYS A 217 -26.24 15.24 -1.69
N GLY A 218 -26.54 16.51 -1.95
CA GLY A 218 -27.58 17.25 -1.23
C GLY A 218 -27.21 17.54 0.23
N LYS A 219 -28.14 17.30 1.16
CA LYS A 219 -27.96 17.61 2.59
C LYS A 219 -26.86 16.80 3.30
N LEU A 220 -26.43 15.68 2.71
CA LEU A 220 -25.37 14.81 3.22
C LEU A 220 -24.05 15.00 2.46
N ARG A 221 -23.89 16.13 1.75
CA ARG A 221 -22.68 16.45 0.99
C ARG A 221 -21.47 16.51 1.93
N GLY A 222 -20.44 15.73 1.62
CA GLY A 222 -19.24 15.58 2.46
C GLY A 222 -19.09 14.16 2.99
N LEU A 223 -20.21 13.46 3.18
CA LEU A 223 -20.25 12.07 3.58
C LEU A 223 -20.17 11.13 2.37
N TRP A 224 -19.77 9.91 2.63
CA TRP A 224 -19.71 8.79 1.71
C TRP A 224 -20.70 7.72 2.12
N ALA A 225 -21.07 6.86 1.18
CA ALA A 225 -21.79 5.64 1.51
C ALA A 225 -21.30 4.44 0.72
N PHE A 226 -21.23 3.29 1.38
CA PHE A 226 -21.03 2.00 0.72
C PHE A 226 -22.17 1.02 1.00
N SER A 227 -22.39 0.07 0.10
CA SER A 227 -23.43 -0.95 0.18
C SER A 227 -23.03 -2.09 1.10
N VAL A 228 -23.88 -2.35 2.09
CA VAL A 228 -23.84 -3.59 2.88
C VAL A 228 -24.62 -4.71 2.16
N THR A 229 -25.83 -4.37 1.73
CA THR A 229 -26.68 -5.20 0.85
C THR A 229 -27.22 -4.32 -0.28
N ARG A 230 -28.16 -4.82 -1.09
CA ARG A 230 -28.84 -3.98 -2.11
C ARG A 230 -29.53 -2.77 -1.46
N ASP A 231 -30.13 -2.97 -0.29
CA ASP A 231 -31.00 -1.98 0.32
C ASP A 231 -30.37 -1.29 1.53
N ILE A 232 -29.27 -1.82 2.10
CA ILE A 232 -28.61 -1.23 3.29
C ILE A 232 -27.30 -0.55 2.90
N ARG A 233 -27.11 0.69 3.36
CA ARG A 233 -25.88 1.48 3.20
C ARG A 233 -25.31 1.85 4.57
N ILE A 234 -23.98 1.94 4.66
CA ILE A 234 -23.28 2.60 5.76
C ILE A 234 -22.86 3.98 5.28
N ILE A 235 -23.19 5.03 6.04
CA ILE A 235 -22.71 6.40 5.83
C ILE A 235 -21.44 6.60 6.65
N PHE A 236 -20.44 7.20 6.06
CA PHE A 236 -19.18 7.47 6.74
C PHE A 236 -18.50 8.74 6.23
N GLU A 237 -17.55 9.25 7.00
CA GLU A 237 -16.60 10.25 6.52
C GLU A 237 -15.19 9.86 6.92
N PHE A 238 -14.23 10.28 6.12
CA PHE A 238 -12.82 10.25 6.50
C PHE A 238 -12.57 11.47 7.39
N LEU A 239 -12.25 11.24 8.66
CA LEU A 239 -11.82 12.32 9.56
C LEU A 239 -10.39 12.74 9.23
N ASN A 240 -9.58 11.77 8.82
CA ASN A 240 -8.23 11.91 8.29
C ASN A 240 -7.90 10.61 7.51
N SER A 241 -6.61 10.39 7.27
CA SER A 241 -6.12 9.27 6.49
C SER A 241 -6.33 7.88 7.06
N ASP A 242 -6.34 7.76 8.38
CA ASP A 242 -6.37 6.48 9.09
C ASP A 242 -7.61 6.35 9.97
N GLU A 243 -8.42 7.39 10.04
CA GLU A 243 -9.62 7.46 10.85
C GLU A 243 -10.85 7.73 10.01
N VAL A 244 -11.80 6.80 10.12
CA VAL A 244 -13.12 6.87 9.49
C VAL A 244 -14.17 6.92 10.58
N LEU A 245 -15.08 7.88 10.49
CA LEU A 245 -16.25 7.96 11.33
C LEU A 245 -17.45 7.37 10.59
N PHE A 246 -17.99 6.26 11.12
CA PHE A 246 -19.26 5.72 10.66
C PHE A 246 -20.40 6.50 11.31
N HIS A 247 -21.19 7.20 10.48
CA HIS A 247 -22.28 8.08 10.92
C HIS A 247 -23.58 7.33 11.15
N ASP A 248 -23.95 6.45 10.22
CA ASP A 248 -25.24 5.76 10.25
C ASP A 248 -25.21 4.47 9.41
N ILE A 249 -26.12 3.55 9.70
CA ILE A 249 -26.38 2.35 8.91
C ILE A 249 -27.88 2.17 8.72
N GLY A 250 -28.33 2.11 7.47
CA GLY A 250 -29.77 2.01 7.24
C GLY A 250 -30.20 1.74 5.80
N PRO A 251 -31.51 1.57 5.59
CA PRO A 251 -32.09 1.40 4.28
C PRO A 251 -31.81 2.60 3.37
N HIS A 252 -31.65 2.36 2.06
CA HIS A 252 -31.43 3.38 1.03
C HIS A 252 -32.44 4.53 1.16
N SER A 253 -33.73 4.24 1.37
CA SER A 253 -34.78 5.25 1.53
C SER A 253 -34.72 6.06 2.84
N THR A 254 -34.08 5.52 3.88
CA THR A 254 -34.02 6.14 5.21
C THR A 254 -32.76 7.00 5.38
N VAL A 255 -31.63 6.54 4.84
CA VAL A 255 -30.36 7.28 4.77
C VAL A 255 -30.51 8.57 3.95
N TYR A 256 -31.26 8.54 2.84
CA TYR A 256 -31.55 9.76 2.07
C TYR A 256 -32.80 10.52 2.52
N GLY A 257 -33.57 10.01 3.50
CA GLY A 257 -34.97 10.40 3.70
C GLY A 257 -35.41 10.91 5.07
N LYS A 258 -34.65 10.80 6.17
CA LYS A 258 -35.09 11.34 7.47
C LYS A 258 -34.07 12.24 8.17
N SER A 259 -34.37 13.53 8.06
CA SER A 259 -34.18 14.54 9.09
C SER A 259 -34.76 14.09 10.45
N LYS A 260 -33.92 13.55 11.33
CA LYS A 260 -34.11 13.63 12.80
C LYS A 260 -32.75 13.66 13.50
N LEU A 261 -31.94 14.67 13.18
CA LEU A 261 -31.01 15.21 14.18
C LEU A 261 -31.87 16.05 15.13
N ARG A 262 -32.37 15.43 16.19
CA ARG A 262 -32.95 16.15 17.32
C ARG A 262 -31.80 16.58 18.23
N ARG A 263 -31.61 17.90 18.23
CA ARG A 263 -30.85 18.81 19.12
C ARG A 263 -29.73 18.19 19.96
#